data_AF-A0A843C8L5-F1
#
_entry.id   AF-A0A843C8L5-F1
#
_cell.length_a   1.000
_cell.length_b   1.000
_cell.length_c   1.000
_cell.angle_alpha   90.00
_cell.angle_beta   90.00
_cell.angle_gamma   90.00
#
_symmetry.space_group_name_H-M   'P 1'
#
loop_
_entity.id
_entity.type
_entity.pdbx_description
1 polymer ?
#
loop_
_entity_poly.entity_id
_entity_poly.type
_entity_poly.pdbx_seq_one_letter_code
_entity_poly.pdbx_strand_id
1 'polypeptide(L)'
;FYGYSVWFVIYGIMGGLIGYFYSAPPLKFSYRGLGELVSIFSIGFVIPGMGSLVAYGSLIQSLALFVFPLSCYGLFFILTVEMPDLESDKIAKKNNMIVKWGRKTGHILISISTALATLSILVLEISGLIEIYLTMGLFTIISLIPFFAALRGLIKNNDERKSLDQQVKLNMISIISFILVIDVIMASKILF
;
A
#
# COMPACT_ATOMS: atom_id res chain seq x y z
N PHE A 1 17.97 -23.91 19.31
CA PHE A 1 18.00 -23.69 17.85
C PHE A 1 16.80 -22.83 17.50
N TYR A 2 17.01 -21.63 16.96
CA TYR A 2 15.90 -20.79 16.48
C TYR A 2 15.20 -21.53 15.33
N GLY A 3 14.03 -22.11 15.60
CA GLY A 3 13.26 -22.94 14.67
C GLY A 3 12.49 -22.12 13.63
N TYR A 4 13.13 -21.14 13.00
CA TYR A 4 12.48 -20.35 11.94
C TYR A 4 12.30 -21.20 10.69
N SER A 5 11.11 -21.16 10.09
CA SER A 5 10.82 -21.91 8.88
C SER A 5 11.70 -21.45 7.70
N VAL A 6 11.92 -22.33 6.71
CA VAL A 6 12.67 -21.96 5.49
C VAL A 6 12.07 -20.73 4.80
N TRP A 7 10.77 -20.53 4.92
CA TRP A 7 10.05 -19.38 4.39
C TRP A 7 10.51 -18.06 5.03
N PHE A 8 10.88 -18.05 6.31
CA PHE A 8 11.43 -16.87 6.97
C PHE A 8 12.71 -16.38 6.27
N VAL A 9 13.62 -17.30 5.96
CA VAL A 9 14.87 -16.98 5.26
C VAL A 9 14.59 -16.51 3.84
N ILE A 10 13.68 -17.18 3.13
CA ILE A 10 13.28 -16.80 1.77
C ILE A 10 12.72 -15.38 1.73
N TYR A 11 11.78 -15.05 2.63
CA TYR A 11 11.19 -13.71 2.69
C TYR A 11 12.21 -12.65 3.12
N GLY A 12 13.14 -12.98 4.03
CA GLY A 12 14.21 -12.09 4.45
C GLY A 12 15.16 -11.74 3.30
N ILE A 13 15.60 -12.75 2.54
CA ILE A 13 16.43 -12.56 1.35
C ILE A 13 15.66 -11.79 0.28
N MET A 14 14.40 -12.18 0.00
CA MET A 14 13.56 -11.51 -0.99
C MET A 14 13.38 -10.02 -0.67
N GLY A 15 13.06 -9.68 0.58
CA GLY A 15 12.94 -8.30 1.03
C GLY A 15 14.26 -7.53 0.91
N GLY A 16 15.38 -8.14 1.31
CA GLY A 16 16.71 -7.55 1.19
C GLY A 16 17.12 -7.27 -0.26
N LEU A 17 16.89 -8.24 -1.17
CA LEU A 17 17.18 -8.09 -2.59
C LEU A 17 16.29 -7.03 -3.23
N ILE A 18 14.99 -7.03 -2.92
CA ILE A 18 14.06 -6.02 -3.41
C ILE A 18 14.50 -4.62 -2.95
N GLY A 19 14.79 -4.44 -1.66
CA GLY A 19 15.22 -3.16 -1.11
C GLY A 19 16.54 -2.67 -1.71
N TYR A 20 17.54 -3.55 -1.85
CA TYR A 20 18.81 -3.21 -2.48
C TYR A 20 18.63 -2.82 -3.95
N PHE A 21 18.03 -3.70 -4.75
CA PHE A 21 17.86 -3.51 -6.19
C PHE A 21 16.79 -2.49 -6.58
N TYR A 22 16.02 -1.99 -5.61
CA TYR A 22 15.12 -0.86 -5.82
C TYR A 22 15.85 0.31 -6.48
N SER A 23 17.03 0.67 -5.96
CA SER A 23 17.85 1.77 -6.49
C SER A 23 19.26 1.36 -6.92
N ALA A 24 19.80 0.24 -6.42
CA ALA A 24 21.16 -0.20 -6.72
C ALA A 24 21.26 -1.00 -8.04
N PRO A 25 22.43 -0.95 -8.73
CA PRO A 25 22.71 -1.84 -9.86
C PRO A 25 22.70 -3.33 -9.45
N PRO A 26 22.46 -4.26 -10.39
CA PRO A 26 22.26 -4.01 -11.82
C PRO A 26 20.80 -3.77 -12.21
N LEU A 27 19.83 -3.93 -11.30
CA LEU A 27 18.40 -3.89 -11.65
C LEU A 27 17.80 -2.47 -11.61
N LYS A 28 18.10 -1.67 -10.58
CA LYS A 28 17.63 -0.27 -10.44
C LYS A 28 16.14 -0.08 -10.74
N PHE A 29 15.25 -0.82 -10.08
CA PHE A 29 13.81 -0.84 -10.41
C PHE A 29 13.16 0.55 -10.48
N SER A 30 13.48 1.43 -9.53
CA SER A 30 12.96 2.82 -9.47
C SER A 30 13.36 3.66 -10.69
N TYR A 31 14.49 3.34 -11.33
CA TYR A 31 14.97 4.05 -12.52
C TYR A 31 14.44 3.44 -13.82
N ARG A 32 13.96 2.20 -13.80
CA ARG A 32 13.47 1.48 -14.98
C ARG A 32 11.95 1.48 -15.12
N GLY A 33 11.25 2.18 -14.23
CA GLY A 33 9.78 2.23 -14.21
C GLY A 33 9.15 0.93 -13.73
N LEU A 34 9.87 0.19 -12.89
CA LEU A 34 9.39 -1.00 -12.18
C LEU A 34 9.25 -0.72 -10.68
N GLY A 35 9.57 0.50 -10.22
CA GLY A 35 9.59 0.85 -8.79
C GLY A 35 8.23 0.67 -8.13
N GLU A 36 7.17 1.04 -8.81
CA GLU A 36 5.79 0.93 -8.35
C GLU A 36 5.36 -0.53 -8.29
N LEU A 37 5.67 -1.33 -9.31
CA LEU A 37 5.39 -2.77 -9.30
C LEU A 37 6.09 -3.47 -8.13
N VAL A 38 7.35 -3.13 -7.89
CA VAL A 38 8.12 -3.67 -6.76
C VAL A 38 7.56 -3.17 -5.43
N SER A 39 7.11 -1.92 -5.34
CA SER A 39 6.49 -1.37 -4.14
C SER A 39 5.15 -2.03 -3.83
N ILE A 40 4.30 -2.21 -4.84
CA ILE A 40 3.03 -2.92 -4.76
C ILE A 40 3.25 -4.36 -4.30
N PHE A 41 4.20 -5.07 -4.90
CA PHE A 41 4.55 -6.44 -4.51
C PHE A 41 5.08 -6.49 -3.07
N SER A 42 5.92 -5.52 -2.69
CA SER A 42 6.48 -5.46 -1.33
C SER A 42 5.39 -5.25 -0.28
N ILE A 43 4.53 -4.26 -0.48
CA ILE A 43 3.48 -3.88 0.46
C ILE A 43 2.34 -4.92 0.48
N GLY A 44 1.98 -5.45 -0.69
CA GLY A 44 0.89 -6.42 -0.81
C GLY A 44 1.24 -7.84 -0.39
N PHE A 45 2.51 -8.26 -0.55
CA PHE A 45 2.88 -9.67 -0.39
C PHE A 45 4.07 -9.89 0.55
N VAL A 46 5.20 -9.21 0.31
CA VAL A 46 6.45 -9.48 1.05
C VAL A 46 6.34 -9.07 2.52
N ILE A 47 5.90 -7.84 2.79
CA ILE A 47 5.80 -7.30 4.15
C ILE A 47 4.75 -8.07 4.97
N PRO A 48 3.51 -8.29 4.48
CA PRO A 48 2.51 -9.06 5.24
C PRO A 48 2.93 -10.52 5.47
N GLY A 49 3.55 -11.16 4.48
CA GLY A 49 4.05 -12.54 4.63
C GLY A 49 5.18 -12.64 5.66
N MET A 50 6.11 -11.68 5.69
CA MET A 50 7.11 -11.61 6.75
C MET A 50 6.46 -11.37 8.13
N GLY A 51 5.47 -10.49 8.22
CA GLY A 51 4.70 -10.26 9.44
C GLY A 51 4.04 -11.54 9.97
N SER A 52 3.43 -12.34 9.07
CA SER A 52 2.84 -13.65 9.40
C SER A 52 3.90 -14.62 9.94
N LEU A 53 5.06 -14.70 9.30
CA LEU A 53 6.14 -15.60 9.70
C LEU A 53 6.73 -15.20 11.07
N VAL A 54 6.83 -13.91 11.36
CA VAL A 54 7.30 -13.40 12.66
C VAL A 54 6.27 -13.66 13.75
N ALA A 55 4.99 -13.37 13.49
CA ALA A 55 3.93 -13.44 14.49
C ALA A 55 3.46 -14.88 14.78
N TYR A 56 3.37 -15.73 13.75
CA TYR A 56 2.77 -17.07 13.85
C TYR A 56 3.74 -18.21 13.51
N GLY A 57 4.98 -17.91 13.13
CA GLY A 57 5.98 -18.92 12.72
C GLY A 57 5.69 -19.59 11.36
N SER A 58 4.58 -19.24 10.70
CA SER A 58 4.13 -19.83 9.43
C SER A 58 3.41 -18.79 8.55
N LEU A 59 3.27 -19.09 7.27
CA LEU A 59 2.47 -18.28 6.35
C LEU A 59 0.99 -18.66 6.50
N ILE A 60 0.16 -17.69 6.88
CA ILE A 60 -1.28 -17.89 7.00
C ILE A 60 -1.93 -17.84 5.62
N GLN A 61 -2.73 -18.85 5.29
CA GLN A 61 -3.39 -18.95 3.99
C GLN A 61 -4.37 -17.79 3.70
N SER A 62 -5.05 -17.28 4.73
CA SER A 62 -5.96 -16.13 4.60
C SER A 62 -5.26 -14.84 4.18
N LEU A 63 -3.93 -14.74 4.32
CA LEU A 63 -3.13 -13.62 3.84
C LEU A 63 -3.27 -13.43 2.31
N ALA A 64 -3.47 -14.53 1.57
CA ALA A 64 -3.66 -14.49 0.12
C ALA A 64 -4.87 -13.64 -0.29
N LEU A 65 -5.93 -13.60 0.55
CA LEU A 65 -7.12 -12.79 0.32
C LEU A 65 -6.83 -11.29 0.39
N PHE A 66 -5.84 -10.90 1.19
CA PHE A 66 -5.48 -9.49 1.41
C PHE A 66 -4.41 -8.97 0.45
N VAL A 67 -3.77 -9.83 -0.35
CA VAL A 67 -2.71 -9.41 -1.29
C VAL A 67 -3.22 -8.33 -2.24
N PHE A 68 -4.42 -8.50 -2.80
CA PHE A 68 -4.98 -7.54 -3.74
C PHE A 68 -5.33 -6.18 -3.10
N PRO A 69 -6.15 -6.08 -2.03
CA PRO A 69 -6.44 -4.79 -1.41
C PRO A 69 -5.18 -4.10 -0.85
N LEU A 70 -4.23 -4.85 -0.27
CA LEU A 70 -2.97 -4.28 0.21
C LEU A 70 -2.07 -3.80 -0.93
N SER A 71 -2.06 -4.50 -2.07
CA SER A 71 -1.39 -4.06 -3.30
C SER A 71 -1.96 -2.74 -3.83
N CYS A 72 -3.29 -2.60 -3.81
CA CYS A 72 -3.95 -1.34 -4.16
C CYS A 72 -3.54 -0.20 -3.23
N TYR A 73 -3.48 -0.43 -1.91
CA TYR A 73 -2.96 0.56 -0.98
C TYR A 73 -1.46 0.84 -1.17
N GLY A 74 -0.69 -0.16 -1.60
CA GLY A 74 0.71 0.01 -2.00
C GLY A 74 0.86 0.97 -3.18
N LEU A 75 0.00 0.86 -4.19
CA LEU A 75 -0.04 1.78 -5.32
C LEU A 75 -0.47 3.19 -4.88
N PHE A 76 -1.49 3.30 -4.03
CA PHE A 76 -1.90 4.57 -3.42
C PHE A 76 -0.75 5.26 -2.69
N PHE A 77 -0.02 4.50 -1.87
CA PHE A 77 1.10 4.98 -1.07
C PHE A 77 2.25 5.47 -1.96
N ILE A 78 2.74 4.62 -2.87
CA ILE A 78 3.92 4.95 -3.69
C ILE A 78 3.64 6.16 -4.61
N LEU A 79 2.47 6.22 -5.24
CA LEU A 79 2.13 7.37 -6.08
C LEU A 79 1.98 8.66 -5.27
N THR A 80 1.46 8.58 -4.03
CA THR A 80 1.34 9.75 -3.16
C THR A 80 2.72 10.31 -2.78
N VAL A 81 3.70 9.46 -2.50
CA VAL A 81 5.07 9.93 -2.15
C VAL A 81 5.85 10.43 -3.37
N GLU A 82 5.56 9.92 -4.57
CA GLU A 82 6.21 10.37 -5.81
C GLU A 82 5.65 11.71 -6.33
N MET A 83 4.42 12.09 -5.96
CA MET A 83 3.79 13.35 -6.37
C MET A 83 4.62 14.62 -6.13
N PRO A 84 5.11 14.89 -4.89
CA PRO A 84 5.92 16.07 -4.60
C PRO A 84 7.34 15.98 -5.19
N ASP A 85 7.77 14.78 -5.60
CA ASP A 85 9.11 14.48 -6.09
C ASP A 85 9.21 14.45 -7.62
N LEU A 86 8.13 14.78 -8.35
CA LEU A 86 8.11 14.77 -9.82
C LEU A 86 9.34 15.47 -10.43
N GLU A 87 9.66 16.68 -9.97
CA GLU A 87 10.76 17.47 -10.52
C GLU A 87 12.13 16.89 -10.17
N SER A 88 12.34 16.47 -8.91
CA SER A 88 13.59 15.88 -8.45
C SER A 88 13.84 14.51 -9.09
N ASP A 89 12.81 13.68 -9.21
CA ASP A 89 12.87 12.37 -9.85
C ASP A 89 13.16 12.47 -11.34
N LYS A 90 12.60 13.48 -12.01
CA LYS A 90 12.90 13.77 -13.41
C LYS A 90 14.37 14.18 -13.59
N ILE A 91 14.92 15.03 -12.71
CA ILE A 91 16.35 15.40 -12.71
C ILE A 91 17.23 14.17 -12.47
N ALA A 92 16.82 13.29 -11.55
CA ALA A 92 17.50 12.04 -11.24
C ALA A 92 17.35 10.97 -12.36
N LYS A 93 16.65 11.27 -13.45
CA LYS A 93 16.35 10.35 -14.56
C LYS A 93 15.63 9.08 -14.09
N LYS A 94 14.80 9.18 -13.04
CA LYS A 94 13.87 8.12 -12.69
C LYS A 94 12.74 8.07 -13.72
N ASN A 95 12.14 6.89 -13.86
CA ASN A 95 11.14 6.61 -14.89
C ASN A 95 9.83 6.11 -14.27
N ASN A 96 9.40 6.74 -13.16
CA ASN A 96 8.17 6.41 -12.47
C ASN A 96 6.92 6.96 -13.19
N MET A 97 5.74 6.50 -12.79
CA MET A 97 4.44 6.78 -13.37
C MET A 97 4.10 8.26 -13.27
N ILE A 98 4.48 8.92 -12.17
CA ILE A 98 4.28 10.36 -11.98
C ILE A 98 5.15 11.17 -12.96
N VAL A 99 6.41 10.79 -13.17
CA VAL A 99 7.29 11.42 -14.17
C VAL A 99 6.78 11.17 -15.59
N LYS A 100 6.31 9.95 -15.89
CA LYS A 100 5.83 9.55 -17.22
C LYS A 100 4.50 10.21 -17.61
N TRP A 101 3.54 10.23 -16.69
CA TRP A 101 2.13 10.56 -17.00
C TRP A 101 1.60 11.77 -16.23
N GLY A 102 2.41 12.36 -15.36
CA GLY A 102 2.08 13.58 -14.62
C GLY A 102 1.17 13.35 -13.41
N ARG A 103 1.05 14.41 -12.59
CA ARG A 103 0.28 14.40 -11.33
C ARG A 103 -1.21 14.11 -11.53
N LYS A 104 -1.82 14.59 -12.62
CA LYS A 104 -3.23 14.34 -12.94
C LYS A 104 -3.52 12.84 -13.06
N THR A 105 -2.69 12.12 -13.82
CA THR A 105 -2.79 10.66 -13.96
C THR A 105 -2.51 9.98 -12.61
N GLY A 106 -1.54 10.49 -11.84
CA GLY A 106 -1.29 10.06 -10.47
C GLY A 106 -2.54 10.11 -9.57
N HIS A 107 -3.27 11.23 -9.55
CA HIS A 107 -4.50 11.35 -8.78
C HIS A 107 -5.58 10.35 -9.24
N ILE A 108 -5.72 10.13 -10.55
CA ILE A 108 -6.67 9.14 -11.10
C ILE A 108 -6.33 7.74 -10.58
N LEU A 109 -5.07 7.34 -10.67
CA LEU A 109 -4.61 6.02 -10.23
C LEU A 109 -4.75 5.82 -8.71
N ILE A 110 -4.47 6.85 -7.91
CA ILE A 110 -4.69 6.84 -6.46
C ILE A 110 -6.18 6.68 -6.13
N SER A 111 -7.08 7.37 -6.84
CA SER A 111 -8.53 7.22 -6.63
C SER A 111 -9.04 5.85 -7.08
N ILE A 112 -8.60 5.35 -8.23
CA ILE A 112 -8.99 4.01 -8.72
C ILE A 112 -8.48 2.93 -7.76
N SER A 113 -7.22 3.02 -7.33
CA SER A 113 -6.63 2.02 -6.43
C SER A 113 -7.34 1.98 -5.07
N THR A 114 -7.64 3.12 -4.46
CA THR A 114 -8.40 3.15 -3.20
C THR A 114 -9.85 2.68 -3.35
N ALA A 115 -10.49 2.95 -4.48
CA ALA A 115 -11.81 2.40 -4.80
C ALA A 115 -11.77 0.87 -4.93
N LEU A 116 -10.79 0.33 -5.66
CA LEU A 116 -10.60 -1.11 -5.81
C LEU A 116 -10.26 -1.78 -4.47
N ALA A 117 -9.43 -1.16 -3.63
CA ALA A 117 -9.15 -1.65 -2.29
C ALA A 117 -10.42 -1.73 -1.43
N THR A 118 -11.20 -0.65 -1.39
CA THR A 118 -12.47 -0.56 -0.68
C THR A 118 -13.46 -1.63 -1.16
N LEU A 119 -13.63 -1.76 -2.48
CA LEU A 119 -14.50 -2.75 -3.09
C LEU A 119 -14.06 -4.18 -2.75
N SER A 120 -12.75 -4.43 -2.75
CA SER A 120 -12.20 -5.74 -2.41
C SER A 120 -12.45 -6.10 -0.96
N ILE A 121 -12.28 -5.15 -0.04
CA ILE A 121 -12.61 -5.34 1.38
C ILE A 121 -14.12 -5.65 1.52
N LEU A 122 -14.99 -4.91 0.84
CA LEU A 122 -16.43 -5.14 0.86
C LEU A 122 -16.79 -6.54 0.35
N VAL A 123 -16.22 -6.97 -0.78
CA VAL A 123 -16.43 -8.31 -1.33
C VAL A 123 -15.98 -9.37 -0.34
N LEU A 124 -14.82 -9.19 0.29
CA LEU A 124 -14.31 -10.13 1.28
C LEU A 124 -15.24 -10.21 2.51
N GLU A 125 -15.73 -9.08 3.02
CA GLU A 125 -16.67 -9.03 4.16
C GLU A 125 -18.01 -9.72 3.83
N ILE A 126 -18.58 -9.50 2.63
CA ILE A 126 -19.86 -10.11 2.22
C ILE A 126 -19.71 -11.59 1.88
N SER A 127 -18.55 -12.00 1.36
CA SER A 127 -18.31 -13.39 0.93
C SER A 127 -18.26 -14.39 2.10
N GLY A 128 -18.07 -13.92 3.33
CA GLY A 128 -17.85 -14.77 4.50
C GLY A 128 -16.54 -15.57 4.46
N LEU A 129 -15.65 -15.30 3.50
CA LEU A 129 -14.34 -15.96 3.36
C LEU A 129 -13.36 -15.58 4.47
N ILE A 130 -13.64 -14.49 5.16
CA ILE A 130 -12.89 -14.10 6.33
C ILE A 130 -13.73 -14.48 7.55
N GLU A 131 -13.19 -15.33 8.43
CA GLU A 131 -13.71 -15.60 9.78
C GLU A 131 -13.58 -14.37 10.71
N ILE A 132 -13.64 -13.16 10.16
CA ILE A 132 -13.86 -11.96 10.95
C ILE A 132 -15.36 -11.94 11.23
N TYR A 133 -15.77 -12.64 12.29
CA TYR A 133 -17.11 -12.56 12.92
C TYR A 133 -17.49 -11.14 13.41
N LEU A 134 -16.75 -10.12 13.00
CA LEU A 134 -16.44 -9.02 13.87
C LEU A 134 -16.47 -7.76 13.01
N THR A 135 -17.67 -7.19 12.95
CA THR A 135 -18.12 -5.88 12.43
C THR A 135 -18.56 -5.83 10.97
N MET A 136 -19.81 -6.24 10.71
CA MET A 136 -20.58 -6.05 9.46
C MET A 136 -20.28 -4.73 8.73
N GLY A 137 -19.36 -4.74 7.77
CA GLY A 137 -19.07 -3.58 6.92
C GLY A 137 -18.16 -2.52 7.54
N LEU A 138 -17.67 -2.70 8.77
CA LEU A 138 -16.89 -1.65 9.44
C LEU A 138 -15.53 -1.43 8.77
N PHE A 139 -14.85 -2.48 8.28
CA PHE A 139 -13.59 -2.29 7.58
C PHE A 139 -13.83 -1.59 6.24
N THR A 140 -14.93 -1.91 5.55
CA THR A 140 -15.36 -1.14 4.38
C THR A 140 -15.59 0.32 4.75
N ILE A 141 -16.33 0.63 5.82
CA ILE A 141 -16.59 2.02 6.22
C ILE A 141 -15.30 2.78 6.53
N ILE A 142 -14.36 2.19 7.26
CA ILE A 142 -13.09 2.84 7.60
C ILE A 142 -12.22 3.00 6.33
N SER A 143 -12.27 2.03 5.41
CA SER A 143 -11.55 2.09 4.13
C SER A 143 -11.99 3.25 3.23
N LEU A 144 -13.17 3.82 3.46
CA LEU A 144 -13.63 5.03 2.77
C LEU A 144 -12.81 6.27 3.13
N ILE A 145 -12.10 6.29 4.27
CA ILE A 145 -11.26 7.42 4.69
C ILE A 145 -10.17 7.73 3.64
N PRO A 146 -9.28 6.79 3.27
CA PRO A 146 -8.30 7.02 2.20
C PRO A 146 -8.94 7.20 0.82
N PHE A 147 -10.09 6.58 0.55
CA PHE A 147 -10.82 6.78 -0.71
C PHE A 147 -11.32 8.22 -0.90
N PHE A 148 -11.99 8.79 0.09
CA PHE A 148 -12.46 10.18 0.00
C PHE A 148 -11.30 11.18 0.01
N ALA A 149 -10.22 10.89 0.75
CA ALA A 149 -8.99 11.68 0.67
C ALA A 149 -8.43 11.68 -0.76
N ALA A 150 -8.36 10.51 -1.42
CA ALA A 150 -7.91 10.38 -2.80
C ALA A 150 -8.81 11.16 -3.77
N LEU A 151 -10.14 11.02 -3.65
CA LEU A 151 -11.10 11.72 -4.51
C LEU A 151 -10.97 13.24 -4.46
N ARG A 152 -10.68 13.81 -3.28
CA ARG A 152 -10.41 15.26 -3.16
C ARG A 152 -9.24 15.70 -4.04
N GLY A 153 -8.24 14.84 -4.22
CA GLY A 153 -7.10 15.11 -5.10
C GLY A 153 -7.45 15.23 -6.58
N LEU A 154 -8.57 14.65 -7.02
CA LEU A 154 -9.08 14.81 -8.39
C LEU A 154 -9.81 16.13 -8.61
N ILE A 155 -10.46 16.64 -7.57
CA ILE A 155 -11.32 17.82 -7.65
C ILE A 155 -10.49 19.09 -7.42
N LYS A 156 -9.50 19.04 -6.53
CA LYS A 156 -8.69 20.20 -6.17
C LYS A 156 -7.62 20.47 -7.23
N ASN A 157 -7.42 21.75 -7.55
CA ASN A 157 -6.26 22.16 -8.34
C ASN A 157 -4.97 22.00 -7.51
N ASN A 158 -4.13 21.06 -7.92
CA ASN A 158 -2.86 20.72 -7.28
C ASN A 158 -1.64 21.18 -8.12
N ASP A 159 -1.82 22.17 -9.00
CA ASP A 159 -0.74 22.78 -9.78
C ASP A 159 0.19 23.60 -8.87
N GLU A 160 -0.36 24.25 -7.85
CA GLU A 160 0.43 24.97 -6.84
C GLU A 160 1.10 24.00 -5.86
N ARG A 161 2.39 24.22 -5.56
CA ARG A 161 3.15 23.36 -4.65
C ARG A 161 2.48 23.22 -3.27
N LYS A 162 1.93 24.31 -2.73
CA LYS A 162 1.27 24.32 -1.43
C LYS A 162 0.00 23.46 -1.41
N SER A 163 -0.82 23.49 -2.47
CA SER A 163 -2.04 22.68 -2.54
C SER A 163 -1.71 21.19 -2.73
N LEU A 164 -0.69 20.89 -3.53
CA LEU A 164 -0.16 19.53 -3.69
C LEU A 164 0.34 18.96 -2.35
N ASP A 165 1.20 19.69 -1.63
CA ASP A 165 1.74 19.22 -0.35
C ASP A 165 0.63 18.97 0.68
N GLN A 166 -0.43 19.80 0.68
CA GLN A 166 -1.62 19.57 1.51
C GLN A 166 -2.36 18.28 1.12
N GLN A 167 -2.49 18.00 -0.17
CA GLN A 167 -3.15 16.79 -0.66
C GLN A 167 -2.34 15.53 -0.33
N VAL A 168 -1.01 15.58 -0.50
CA VAL A 168 -0.09 14.50 -0.13
C VAL A 168 -0.17 14.21 1.37
N LYS A 169 -0.14 15.25 2.21
CA LYS A 169 -0.32 15.10 3.67
C LYS A 169 -1.67 14.48 4.02
N LEU A 170 -2.74 14.91 3.36
CA LEU A 170 -4.07 14.35 3.59
C LEU A 170 -4.12 12.86 3.24
N ASN A 171 -3.55 12.47 2.09
CA ASN A 171 -3.43 11.06 1.69
C ASN A 171 -2.62 10.23 2.70
N MET A 172 -1.50 10.78 3.22
CA MET A 172 -0.67 10.09 4.21
C MET A 172 -1.40 9.95 5.55
N ILE A 173 -2.04 11.01 6.03
CA ILE A 173 -2.84 10.96 7.26
C ILE A 173 -3.99 9.97 7.11
N SER A 174 -4.68 9.96 5.97
CA SER A 174 -5.84 9.09 5.76
C SER A 174 -5.49 7.61 5.79
N ILE A 175 -4.38 7.19 5.15
CA ILE A 175 -3.95 5.79 5.19
C ILE A 175 -3.40 5.39 6.55
N ILE A 176 -2.66 6.27 7.24
CA ILE A 176 -2.18 6.00 8.60
C ILE A 176 -3.35 5.87 9.57
N SER A 177 -4.33 6.79 9.51
CA SER A 177 -5.54 6.70 10.32
C SER A 177 -6.33 5.43 10.04
N PHE A 178 -6.48 5.05 8.76
CA PHE A 178 -7.12 3.79 8.37
C PHE A 178 -6.44 2.58 9.01
N ILE A 179 -5.11 2.47 8.89
CA ILE A 179 -4.33 1.37 9.47
C ILE A 179 -4.46 1.35 11.00
N LEU A 180 -4.23 2.49 11.67
CA LEU A 180 -4.28 2.59 13.13
C LEU A 180 -5.66 2.22 13.69
N VAL A 181 -6.75 2.66 13.04
CA VAL A 181 -8.10 2.34 13.49
C VAL A 181 -8.36 0.83 13.35
N ILE A 182 -7.93 0.22 12.24
CA ILE A 182 -8.03 -1.25 12.06
C ILE A 182 -7.22 -1.97 13.13
N ASP A 183 -5.97 -1.57 13.36
CA ASP A 183 -5.10 -2.20 14.36
C ASP A 183 -5.70 -2.13 15.77
N VAL A 184 -6.26 -0.98 16.17
CA VAL A 184 -6.95 -0.82 17.45
C VAL A 184 -8.19 -1.71 17.55
N ILE A 185 -8.99 -1.79 16.49
CA ILE A 185 -10.16 -2.68 16.45
C ILE A 185 -9.73 -4.14 16.58
N MET A 186 -8.69 -4.56 15.85
CA MET A 186 -8.18 -5.93 15.92
C MET A 186 -7.59 -6.25 17.29
N ALA A 187 -6.79 -5.34 17.87
CA ALA A 187 -6.20 -5.51 19.19
C ALA A 187 -7.27 -5.59 20.29
N SER A 188 -8.31 -4.74 20.24
CA SER A 188 -9.41 -4.79 21.22
C SER A 188 -10.13 -6.14 21.22
N LYS A 189 -10.24 -6.79 20.06
CA LYS A 189 -10.91 -8.09 19.91
C LYS A 189 -10.05 -9.29 20.31
N ILE A 190 -8.74 -9.10 20.50
CA ILE A 190 -7.83 -10.12 21.03
C ILE A 190 -7.80 -10.07 22.57
N LEU A 191 -8.05 -8.89 23.15
CA LEU A 191 -7.97 -8.64 24.59
C LEU A 191 -9.27 -8.98 25.35
N PHE A 192 -10.39 -9.20 24.66
CA PHE A 192 -11.70 -9.55 25.22
C PHE A 192 -12.27 -10.78 24.53
#